data_AF-A0A9E1R8Y1-F1
#
_entry.id   AF-A0A9E1R8Y1-F1
#
_cell.length_a   1.000
_cell.length_b   1.000
_cell.length_c   1.000
_cell.angle_alpha   90.00
_cell.angle_beta   90.00
_cell.angle_gamma   90.00
#
_symmetry.space_group_name_H-M   'P 1'
#
loop_
_entity.id
_entity.type
_entity.pdbx_description
1 polymer ?
#
loop_
_entity_poly.entity_id
_entity_poly.type
_entity_poly.pdbx_seq_one_letter_code
_entity_poly.pdbx_strand_id
1 'polypeptide(L)'
;MSTSSNNYDLNVGVKTEFLAEQSDPSRNRYVFAYRVTITNSGLQSAQLLSRKWIITDGDGKIQEVSGEGIVGQQPIIEPGQQHQYTSGTVLETKVGSMRGSYGMVAADGHEFTAPIPAFTLSYPNALH
;
A
#
# COMPACT_ATOMS: atom_id res chain seq x y z
N MET A 1 -27.71 7.94 17.20
CA MET A 1 -26.62 8.28 16.25
C MET A 1 -26.53 7.11 15.29
N SER A 2 -27.10 7.24 14.10
CA SER A 2 -27.08 6.18 13.10
C SER A 2 -25.65 6.13 12.53
N THR A 3 -24.90 5.09 12.87
CA THR A 3 -23.70 4.74 12.11
C THR A 3 -24.15 4.47 10.68
N SER A 4 -23.82 5.36 9.76
CA SER A 4 -23.98 5.11 8.33
C SER A 4 -23.19 3.85 8.00
N SER A 5 -23.87 2.72 7.86
CA SER A 5 -23.23 1.47 7.45
C SER A 5 -22.72 1.66 6.04
N ASN A 6 -21.40 1.78 5.88
CA ASN A 6 -20.79 1.89 4.57
C ASN A 6 -20.66 0.48 3.98
N ASN A 7 -21.35 0.21 2.86
CA ASN A 7 -21.33 -1.13 2.25
C ASN A 7 -19.94 -1.51 1.74
N TYR A 8 -19.14 -0.51 1.32
CA TYR A 8 -17.82 -0.69 0.72
C TYR A 8 -16.81 0.18 1.48
N ASP A 9 -16.14 -0.42 2.46
CA ASP A 9 -15.14 0.28 3.28
C ASP A 9 -13.90 -0.60 3.50
N LEU A 10 -12.82 -0.26 2.81
CA LEU A 10 -11.55 -0.98 2.85
C LEU A 10 -10.47 -0.04 3.39
N ASN A 11 -10.00 -0.35 4.60
CA ASN A 11 -8.98 0.44 5.30
C ASN A 11 -7.60 -0.17 5.08
N VAL A 12 -6.64 0.65 4.65
CA VAL A 12 -5.27 0.22 4.35
C VAL A 12 -4.30 0.78 5.39
N GLY A 13 -3.66 -0.12 6.14
CA GLY A 13 -2.55 0.20 7.05
C GLY A 13 -1.22 -0.28 6.47
N VAL A 14 -0.15 0.48 6.69
CA VAL A 14 1.19 0.13 6.20
C VAL A 14 2.23 0.29 7.30
N LYS A 15 3.10 -0.72 7.43
CA LYS A 15 4.31 -0.65 8.25
C LYS A 15 5.54 -0.77 7.34
N THR A 16 6.53 0.07 7.54
CA THR A 16 7.74 0.13 6.71
C THR A 16 8.97 -0.23 7.51
N GLU A 17 9.98 -0.76 6.81
CA GLU A 17 11.26 -1.15 7.39
C GLU A 17 12.39 -0.88 6.38
N PHE A 18 13.48 -0.28 6.84
CA PHE A 18 14.71 -0.16 6.06
C PHE A 18 15.53 -1.45 6.16
N LEU A 19 15.91 -2.03 5.03
CA LEU A 19 16.69 -3.28 4.97
C LEU A 19 18.18 -2.97 4.77
N ALA A 20 18.91 -2.85 5.88
CA ALA A 20 20.33 -2.49 5.87
C ALA A 20 21.20 -3.47 5.06
N GLU A 21 21.01 -4.77 5.26
CA GLU A 21 21.79 -5.82 4.58
C GLU A 21 21.57 -5.85 3.06
N GLN A 22 20.41 -5.36 2.62
CA GLN A 22 20.08 -5.30 1.19
C GLN A 22 20.39 -3.94 0.60
N SER A 23 20.88 -2.97 1.37
CA SER A 23 21.12 -1.59 0.92
C SER A 23 22.61 -1.32 0.70
N ASP A 24 22.90 -0.34 -0.16
CA ASP A 24 24.24 0.21 -0.34
C ASP A 24 24.17 1.75 -0.35
N PRO A 25 24.24 2.39 0.82
CA PRO A 25 24.18 3.84 0.93
C PRO A 25 25.32 4.55 0.19
N SER A 26 26.47 3.90 -0.02
CA SER A 26 27.61 4.48 -0.76
C SER A 26 27.30 4.63 -2.26
N ARG A 27 26.34 3.85 -2.76
CA ARG A 27 25.86 3.88 -4.14
C ARG A 27 24.45 4.45 -4.27
N ASN A 28 23.97 5.18 -3.25
CA ASN A 28 22.62 5.71 -3.22
C ASN A 28 21.57 4.63 -3.51
N ARG A 29 21.68 3.47 -2.87
CA ARG A 29 20.73 2.38 -3.04
C ARG A 29 20.13 2.01 -1.69
N TYR A 30 18.88 2.42 -1.46
CA TYR A 30 18.17 2.22 -0.20
C TYR A 30 16.99 1.27 -0.43
N VAL A 31 17.03 0.10 0.20
CA VAL A 31 15.99 -0.92 0.08
C VAL A 31 15.06 -0.84 1.27
N PHE A 32 13.76 -0.77 0.99
CA PHE A 32 12.73 -0.75 2.00
C PHE A 32 11.77 -1.91 1.80
N ALA A 33 11.41 -2.58 2.88
CA ALA A 33 10.24 -3.45 2.93
C ALA A 33 9.03 -2.66 3.44
N TYR A 34 7.86 -3.03 2.95
CA TYR A 34 6.60 -2.56 3.50
C TYR A 34 5.62 -3.73 3.64
N ARG A 35 4.96 -3.80 4.79
CA ARG A 35 3.86 -4.71 5.08
C ARG A 35 2.56 -3.94 5.01
N VAL A 36 1.70 -4.34 4.08
CA VAL A 36 0.36 -3.78 3.94
C VAL A 36 -0.64 -4.70 4.63
N THR A 37 -1.56 -4.09 5.36
CA THR A 37 -2.77 -4.74 5.91
C THR A 37 -3.97 -4.06 5.28
N ILE A 38 -4.79 -4.84 4.57
CA ILE A 38 -6.05 -4.40 3.99
C ILE A 38 -7.16 -4.99 4.86
N THR A 39 -7.96 -4.14 5.51
CA THR A 39 -9.06 -4.54 6.38
C THR A 39 -10.38 -4.18 5.73
N ASN A 40 -11.27 -5.15 5.56
CA ASN A 40 -12.63 -4.87 5.12
C ASN A 40 -13.49 -4.51 6.33
N SER A 41 -13.80 -3.22 6.45
CA SER A 41 -14.69 -2.65 7.45
C SER A 41 -16.12 -2.44 6.91
N GLY A 42 -16.35 -2.78 5.63
CA GLY A 42 -17.65 -2.73 4.99
C GLY A 42 -18.52 -3.94 5.30
N LEU A 43 -19.72 -3.95 4.71
CA LEU A 43 -20.70 -5.03 4.89
C LEU A 43 -20.66 -6.08 3.77
N GLN A 44 -20.00 -5.79 2.65
CA GLN A 44 -19.89 -6.68 1.49
C GLN A 44 -18.46 -7.23 1.38
N SER A 45 -18.31 -8.47 0.93
CA SER A 45 -17.00 -8.99 0.52
C SER A 45 -16.49 -8.21 -0.69
N ALA A 46 -15.18 -7.99 -0.77
CA ALA A 46 -14.56 -7.26 -1.87
C ALA A 46 -13.31 -7.98 -2.40
N GLN A 47 -13.19 -8.06 -3.72
CA GLN A 47 -12.02 -8.59 -4.40
C GLN A 47 -11.10 -7.47 -4.86
N LEU A 48 -9.80 -7.60 -4.58
CA LEU A 48 -8.77 -6.71 -5.10
C LEU A 48 -8.40 -7.14 -6.52
N LEU A 49 -8.58 -6.25 -7.49
CA LEU A 49 -8.30 -6.51 -8.91
C LEU A 49 -6.98 -5.92 -9.37
N SER A 50 -6.66 -4.70 -8.92
CA SER A 50 -5.51 -3.95 -9.41
C SER A 50 -4.93 -3.03 -8.34
N ARG A 51 -3.70 -2.57 -8.56
CA ARG A 51 -3.02 -1.60 -7.73
C ARG A 51 -2.46 -0.47 -8.58
N LYS A 52 -2.46 0.74 -8.03
CA LYS A 52 -1.69 1.89 -8.51
C LYS A 52 -0.88 2.47 -7.36
N TRP A 53 0.40 2.66 -7.58
CA TRP A 53 1.34 3.31 -6.68
C TRP A 53 1.86 4.59 -7.29
N ILE A 54 1.99 5.61 -6.45
CA ILE A 54 2.73 6.85 -6.71
C ILE A 54 3.86 6.86 -5.69
N ILE A 55 5.09 6.83 -6.19
CA ILE A 55 6.31 6.82 -5.39
C ILE A 55 7.02 8.14 -5.62
N THR A 56 7.25 8.90 -4.56
CA THR A 56 8.00 10.16 -4.60
C THR A 56 9.28 9.98 -3.80
N ASP A 57 10.43 10.14 -4.44
CA ASP A 57 11.71 10.08 -3.75
C ASP A 57 12.00 11.38 -2.96
N GLY A 58 13.17 11.44 -2.31
CA GLY A 58 13.58 12.54 -1.45
C GLY A 58 13.88 13.84 -2.22
N ASP A 59 14.12 13.74 -3.52
CA ASP A 59 14.38 14.87 -4.41
C ASP A 59 13.10 15.33 -5.14
N GLY A 60 11.96 14.69 -4.86
CA GLY A 60 10.66 15.03 -5.42
C GLY A 60 10.37 14.37 -6.77
N LYS A 61 11.22 13.45 -7.26
CA LYS A 61 10.96 12.70 -8.49
C LYS A 61 9.82 11.72 -8.25
N ILE A 62 8.84 11.74 -9.14
CA ILE A 62 7.64 10.91 -9.06
C ILE A 62 7.75 9.74 -10.05
N GLN A 63 7.40 8.55 -9.58
CA GLN A 63 7.22 7.35 -10.39
C GLN A 63 5.83 6.77 -10.15
N GLU A 64 5.16 6.37 -11.22
CA GLU A 64 3.88 5.68 -11.15
C GLU A 64 4.05 4.21 -11.54
N VAL A 65 3.51 3.32 -10.73
CA VAL A 65 3.55 1.87 -10.97
C VAL A 65 2.13 1.33 -10.85
N SER A 66 1.65 0.69 -11.90
CA SER A 66 0.32 0.06 -11.93
C SER A 66 0.44 -1.42 -12.30
N GLY A 67 -0.51 -2.24 -11.85
CA GLY A 67 -0.57 -3.63 -12.25
C GLY A 67 -1.75 -4.39 -11.64
N GLU A 68 -1.94 -5.62 -12.10
CA GLU A 68 -2.99 -6.50 -11.61
C GLU A 68 -2.63 -7.11 -10.25
N GLY A 69 -3.62 -7.19 -9.38
CA GLY A 69 -3.53 -7.81 -8.07
C GLY A 69 -2.47 -7.19 -7.16
N ILE A 70 -2.06 -7.97 -6.17
CA ILE A 70 -0.93 -7.74 -5.27
C ILE A 70 -0.12 -9.03 -5.19
N VAL A 71 1.20 -8.95 -5.33
CA VAL A 71 2.10 -10.12 -5.23
C VAL A 71 1.66 -11.35 -6.06
N GLY A 72 1.03 -11.11 -7.23
CA GLY A 72 0.51 -12.16 -8.12
C GLY A 72 -0.85 -12.75 -7.71
N GLN A 73 -1.56 -12.13 -6.77
CA GLN A 73 -2.86 -12.58 -6.25
C GLN A 73 -3.93 -11.50 -6.35
N GLN A 74 -5.18 -11.91 -6.46
CA GLN A 74 -6.37 -11.05 -6.43
C GLN A 74 -7.31 -11.51 -5.29
N PRO A 75 -6.94 -11.25 -4.02
CA PRO A 75 -7.66 -11.81 -2.88
C PRO A 75 -9.06 -11.24 -2.75
N ILE A 76 -9.97 -12.09 -2.28
CA ILE A 76 -11.29 -11.71 -1.77
C ILE A 76 -11.14 -11.49 -0.25
N ILE A 77 -11.63 -10.37 0.24
CA ILE A 77 -11.59 -9.99 1.66
C ILE A 77 -13.02 -9.92 2.17
N GLU A 78 -13.37 -10.85 3.03
CA GLU A 78 -14.69 -10.91 3.68
C GLU A 78 -14.91 -9.76 4.68
N PRO A 79 -16.16 -9.36 4.95
CA PRO A 79 -16.47 -8.39 6.00
C PRO A 79 -15.81 -8.72 7.34
N GLY A 80 -15.14 -7.75 7.94
CA GLY A 80 -14.40 -7.90 9.20
C GLY A 80 -13.05 -8.63 9.08
N GLN A 81 -12.69 -9.16 7.92
CA GLN A 81 -11.42 -9.86 7.70
C GLN A 81 -10.32 -8.93 7.19
N GLN A 82 -9.09 -9.45 7.26
CA GLN A 82 -7.89 -8.75 6.82
C GLN A 82 -7.09 -9.61 5.86
N HIS A 83 -6.45 -8.96 4.89
CA HIS A 83 -5.42 -9.56 4.05
C HIS A 83 -4.10 -8.82 4.27
N GLN A 84 -3.01 -9.58 4.45
CA GLN A 84 -1.68 -9.02 4.69
C GLN A 84 -0.68 -9.54 3.67
N TYR A 85 0.15 -8.64 3.15
CA TYR A 85 1.26 -9.01 2.30
C TYR A 85 2.48 -8.11 2.56
N THR A 86 3.66 -8.62 2.21
CA THR A 86 4.92 -7.86 2.28
C THR A 86 5.51 -7.76 0.89
N SER A 87 6.04 -6.59 0.57
CA SER A 87 6.77 -6.33 -0.67
C SER A 87 7.89 -5.33 -0.38
N GLY A 88 8.71 -5.02 -1.38
CA GLY A 88 9.81 -4.08 -1.24
C GLY A 88 9.87 -3.06 -2.38
N THR A 89 10.61 -1.98 -2.14
CA THR A 89 10.98 -1.01 -3.15
C THR A 89 12.42 -0.54 -2.93
N VAL A 90 13.04 -0.03 -4.00
CA VAL A 90 14.38 0.57 -3.95
C VAL A 90 14.22 2.05 -4.25
N LEU A 91 14.81 2.90 -3.41
CA LEU A 91 14.94 4.33 -3.65
C LEU A 91 16.40 4.73 -3.81
N GLU A 92 16.61 5.80 -4.58
CA GLU A 92 17.93 6.43 -4.72
C GLU A 92 18.22 7.41 -3.56
N THR A 93 17.22 7.69 -2.72
CA THR A 93 17.27 8.67 -1.63
C THR A 93 17.03 8.02 -0.27
N LYS A 94 17.54 8.66 0.79
CA LYS A 94 17.39 8.21 2.19
C LYS A 94 15.95 8.27 2.72
N VAL A 95 15.14 9.12 2.11
CA VAL A 95 13.72 9.33 2.43
C VAL A 95 12.94 9.32 1.12
N GLY A 96 11.72 8.81 1.17
CA GLY A 96 10.71 8.98 0.14
C GLY A 96 9.32 8.74 0.72
N SER A 97 8.31 8.84 -0.13
CA SER A 97 6.93 8.53 0.25
C SER A 97 6.27 7.68 -0.83
N MET A 98 5.31 6.88 -0.40
CA MET A 98 4.45 6.12 -1.29
C MET A 98 3.00 6.37 -0.91
N ARG A 99 2.15 6.45 -1.92
CA ARG A 99 0.69 6.49 -1.80
C ARG A 99 0.07 5.79 -3.00
N GLY A 100 -1.23 5.55 -2.97
CA GLY A 100 -1.84 4.86 -4.11
C GLY A 100 -3.29 4.50 -3.90
N SER A 101 -3.71 3.48 -4.63
CA SER A 101 -5.03 2.91 -4.49
C SER A 101 -5.09 1.48 -5.00
N TYR A 102 -6.07 0.73 -4.50
CA TYR A 102 -6.50 -0.55 -5.07
C TYR A 102 -7.80 -0.38 -5.83
N GLY A 103 -7.87 -0.99 -7.01
CA GLY A 103 -9.14 -1.23 -7.71
C GLY A 103 -9.81 -2.46 -7.10
N MET A 104 -11.06 -2.30 -6.69
CA MET A 104 -11.84 -3.30 -5.98
C MET A 104 -13.15 -3.58 -6.71
N VAL A 105 -13.67 -4.79 -6.57
CA VAL A 105 -15.05 -5.14 -6.95
C VAL A 105 -15.75 -5.83 -5.76
N ALA A 106 -16.93 -5.36 -5.39
CA ALA A 106 -17.74 -5.97 -4.34
C ALA A 106 -18.50 -7.20 -4.86
N ALA A 107 -19.06 -8.00 -3.93
CA ALA A 107 -19.82 -9.22 -4.27
C ALA A 107 -21.01 -8.99 -5.21
N ASP A 108 -21.60 -7.79 -5.16
CA ASP A 108 -22.72 -7.37 -6.01
C ASP A 108 -22.26 -6.79 -7.37
N GLY A 109 -20.96 -6.84 -7.66
CA GLY A 109 -20.37 -6.30 -8.88
C GLY A 109 -20.07 -4.82 -8.83
N HIS A 110 -20.30 -4.11 -7.71
CA HIS A 110 -19.96 -2.70 -7.60
C HIS A 110 -18.44 -2.50 -7.60
N GLU A 111 -17.93 -1.77 -8.58
CA GLU A 111 -16.53 -1.36 -8.65
C GLU A 111 -16.27 -0.12 -7.80
N PHE A 112 -15.20 -0.14 -7.01
CA PHE A 112 -14.79 0.98 -6.19
C PHE A 112 -13.27 1.03 -6.01
N THR A 113 -12.79 2.10 -5.40
CA THR A 113 -11.36 2.30 -5.13
C THR A 113 -11.10 2.38 -3.63
N ALA A 114 -10.13 1.59 -3.14
CA ALA A 114 -9.65 1.70 -1.78
C ALA A 114 -8.36 2.54 -1.75
N PRO A 115 -8.35 3.75 -1.15
CA PRO A 115 -7.17 4.58 -1.11
C PRO A 115 -6.09 3.97 -0.21
N ILE A 116 -4.84 4.10 -0.62
CA ILE A 116 -3.67 3.81 0.21
C ILE A 116 -3.13 5.17 0.68
N PRO A 117 -3.29 5.50 1.99
CA PRO A 117 -2.77 6.75 2.53
C PRO A 117 -1.27 6.89 2.28
N ALA A 118 -0.80 8.13 2.19
CA ALA A 118 0.64 8.38 2.06
C ALA A 118 1.38 7.87 3.30
N PHE A 119 2.48 7.14 3.08
CA PHE A 119 3.39 6.69 4.12
C PHE A 119 4.84 6.94 3.74
N THR A 120 5.68 7.11 4.75
CA THR A 120 7.09 7.45 4.58
C THR A 120 7.97 6.20 4.57
N LEU A 121 8.94 6.20 3.67
CA LEU A 121 10.08 5.31 3.67
C LEU A 121 11.26 6.13 4.18
N SER A 122 11.88 5.72 5.28
CA SER A 122 12.98 6.47 5.87
C SER A 122 14.10 5.57 6.34
N TYR A 123 15.32 5.99 6.02
CA TYR A 123 16.51 5.50 6.70
C TYR A 123 16.43 5.85 8.19
N PRO A 124 16.91 5.00 9.11
CA PRO A 124 16.88 5.28 10.54
C PRO A 124 17.44 6.67 10.89
N ASN A 125 16.71 7.42 11.71
CA ASN A 125 17.06 8.79 12.14
C ASN A 125 17.13 9.85 11.02
N ALA A 126 16.54 9.60 9.85
CA ALA A 126 16.50 10.58 8.76
C ALA A 126 15.39 11.63 8.87
N LEU A 127 14.46 11.47 9.80
CA LEU A 127 13.40 12.44 10.11
C LEU A 127 13.76 13.13 11.44
N HIS A 128 13.79 14.46 11.45
CA HIS A 128 14.07 15.30 12.61
C HIS A 128 12.84 16.13 12.97
#